data_AF-A0A2R7R7I3-F1
#
_entry.id   AF-A0A2R7R7I3-F1
#
_cell.length_a   1.000
_cell.length_b   1.000
_cell.length_c   1.000
_cell.angle_alpha   90.00
_cell.angle_beta   90.00
_cell.angle_gamma   90.00
#
_symmetry.space_group_name_H-M   'P 1'
#
loop_
_entity.id
_entity.type
_entity.pdbx_description
1 polymer ?
#
loop_
_entity_poly.entity_id
_entity_poly.type
_entity_poly.pdbx_seq_one_letter_code
_entity_poly.pdbx_strand_id
1 'polypeptide(L)'
;MDPESANALAQGVSATAPKAQPAFATTALDLLASLPIKGRAPKSGYDRALFGQAWLDVDRNGCDTRNDTLKRDLTGLTFTNSVPCKVQSGILADPYTGTTINFLRGSATSTAVQIDHVVALSDAWQKGAQQLTTEQRTAFANDPLNLQATDGPTNMKKGDGDAATWLPPNKGFRCEYVARQISVKATYSLWVTQAEHDAMARILADCSGQLAPTNEKPPVVAPPAPVAPQPAPAPVAPAAVAPAPAPAVVVPAPAPVAPAPVVPAPASAAPAAAYYANCSAAKAAGAAPIYAGQAGYRAALDRDSDGVACES
;
A
#
# COMPACT_ATOMS: atom_id res chain seq x y z
N MET A 1 -11.13 -22.08 -22.59
CA MET A 1 -11.76 -20.83 -22.15
C MET A 1 -11.25 -19.78 -23.10
N ASP A 2 -12.04 -19.39 -24.09
CA ASP A 2 -11.62 -18.40 -25.07
C ASP A 2 -11.25 -17.11 -24.32
N PRO A 3 -10.02 -16.58 -24.48
CA PRO A 3 -9.56 -15.39 -23.79
C PRO A 3 -10.24 -14.10 -24.26
N GLU A 4 -11.34 -14.20 -25.02
CA GLU A 4 -11.91 -13.13 -25.85
C GLU A 4 -13.39 -12.82 -25.55
N SER A 5 -14.03 -13.51 -24.61
CA SER A 5 -15.42 -13.24 -24.24
C SER A 5 -15.49 -12.38 -22.98
N ALA A 6 -15.33 -11.06 -23.11
CA ALA A 6 -15.67 -10.14 -22.03
C ALA A 6 -17.19 -10.23 -21.77
N ASN A 7 -17.61 -10.78 -20.63
CA ASN A 7 -19.00 -10.68 -20.21
C ASN A 7 -19.11 -9.47 -19.30
N ALA A 8 -20.00 -8.54 -19.65
CA ALA A 8 -20.28 -7.39 -18.81
C ALA A 8 -20.76 -7.83 -17.42
N LEU A 9 -20.36 -7.12 -16.36
CA LEU A 9 -20.98 -7.23 -15.05
C LEU A 9 -22.51 -7.11 -15.21
N ALA A 10 -23.27 -7.97 -14.52
CA ALA A 10 -24.71 -7.80 -14.40
C ALA A 10 -25.01 -6.36 -13.96
N GLN A 11 -26.01 -5.72 -14.58
CA GLN A 11 -26.37 -4.33 -14.27
C GLN A 11 -26.59 -4.18 -12.75
N GLY A 12 -25.79 -3.32 -12.11
CA GLY A 12 -25.88 -3.03 -10.67
C GLY A 12 -24.73 -3.54 -9.80
N VAL A 13 -23.84 -4.42 -10.29
CA VAL A 13 -22.66 -4.85 -9.52
C VAL A 13 -21.46 -3.95 -9.87
N SER A 14 -20.95 -3.22 -8.88
CA SER A 14 -19.66 -2.49 -8.99
C SER A 14 -18.60 -3.27 -8.24
N ALA A 15 -17.57 -3.75 -8.95
CA ALA A 15 -16.41 -4.37 -8.34
C ALA A 15 -15.54 -3.24 -7.72
N THR A 16 -15.73 -2.97 -6.44
CA THR A 16 -15.02 -1.89 -5.73
C THR A 16 -14.09 -2.48 -4.68
N ALA A 17 -12.91 -1.88 -4.53
CA ALA A 17 -11.95 -2.26 -3.49
C ALA A 17 -12.51 -1.95 -2.07
N PRO A 18 -12.06 -2.68 -1.03
CA PRO A 18 -12.55 -2.48 0.34
C PRO A 18 -12.11 -1.15 0.96
N LYS A 19 -11.05 -0.51 0.45
CA LYS A 19 -10.57 0.80 0.88
C LYS A 19 -10.30 1.70 -0.33
N ALA A 20 -10.28 3.01 -0.10
CA ALA A 20 -9.79 3.97 -1.08
C ALA A 20 -8.28 3.74 -1.34
N GLN A 21 -7.82 4.13 -2.52
CA GLN A 21 -6.39 4.15 -2.83
C GLN A 21 -5.65 5.18 -1.95
N PRO A 22 -4.33 5.07 -1.80
CA PRO A 22 -3.58 6.06 -1.03
C PRO A 22 -3.73 7.47 -1.63
N ALA A 23 -3.78 8.46 -0.73
CA ALA A 23 -3.86 9.86 -1.13
C ALA A 23 -2.60 10.27 -1.91
N PHE A 24 -2.75 11.28 -2.77
CA PHE A 24 -1.62 11.89 -3.47
C PHE A 24 -0.54 12.34 -2.47
N ALA A 25 0.72 12.18 -2.89
CA ALA A 25 1.90 12.48 -2.08
C ALA A 25 2.12 11.61 -0.83
N THR A 26 1.34 10.54 -0.62
CA THR A 26 1.67 9.52 0.39
C THR A 26 2.97 8.83 0.00
N THR A 27 3.95 8.77 0.91
CA THR A 27 5.18 8.02 0.65
C THR A 27 4.92 6.52 0.79
N ALA A 28 5.63 5.71 0.00
CA ALA A 28 5.51 4.25 0.06
C ALA A 28 5.98 3.70 1.42
N LEU A 29 6.97 4.33 2.07
CA LEU A 29 7.44 3.94 3.40
C LEU A 29 6.39 4.18 4.48
N ASP A 30 5.72 5.34 4.48
CA ASP A 30 4.66 5.63 5.44
C ASP A 30 3.47 4.68 5.25
N LEU A 31 3.12 4.39 3.99
CA LEU A 31 2.05 3.45 3.69
C LEU A 31 2.42 2.02 4.10
N LEU A 32 3.67 1.60 3.88
CA LEU A 32 4.18 0.28 4.31
C LEU A 32 4.06 0.11 5.83
N ALA A 33 4.41 1.15 6.60
CA ALA A 33 4.30 1.13 8.06
C ALA A 33 2.86 0.95 8.57
N SER A 34 1.85 1.25 7.73
CA SER A 34 0.44 1.04 8.07
C SER A 34 -0.07 -0.38 7.76
N LEU A 35 0.68 -1.17 6.98
CA LEU A 35 0.26 -2.52 6.60
C LEU A 35 0.39 -3.47 7.80
N PRO A 36 -0.64 -4.29 8.09
CA PRO A 36 -0.49 -5.32 9.09
C PRO A 36 0.65 -6.28 8.72
N ILE A 37 1.42 -6.71 9.71
CA ILE A 37 2.42 -7.76 9.56
C ILE A 37 1.89 -9.04 10.18
N LYS A 38 1.77 -10.10 9.37
CA LYS A 38 1.31 -11.44 9.81
C LYS A 38 1.99 -12.54 9.01
N GLY A 39 1.94 -13.77 9.51
CA GLY A 39 2.38 -14.95 8.74
C GLY A 39 1.53 -15.21 7.49
N ARG A 40 1.99 -16.12 6.63
CA ARG A 40 1.18 -16.61 5.50
C ARG A 40 0.03 -17.47 6.03
N ALA A 41 -1.19 -17.18 5.60
CA ALA A 41 -2.32 -18.08 5.78
C ALA A 41 -2.19 -19.30 4.85
N PRO A 42 -2.87 -20.42 5.14
CA PRO A 42 -2.87 -21.59 4.26
C PRO A 42 -3.33 -21.25 2.83
N LYS A 43 -2.70 -21.92 1.84
CA LYS A 43 -3.12 -21.86 0.42
C LYS A 43 -4.35 -22.73 0.12
N SER A 44 -4.84 -23.50 1.10
CA SER A 44 -6.02 -24.35 0.95
C SER A 44 -7.23 -23.57 0.43
N GLY A 45 -7.97 -24.17 -0.50
CA GLY A 45 -9.16 -23.55 -1.11
C GLY A 45 -8.85 -22.47 -2.16
N TYR A 46 -7.58 -22.19 -2.45
CA TYR A 46 -7.24 -21.27 -3.53
C TYR A 46 -7.62 -21.86 -4.89
N ASP A 47 -8.44 -21.12 -5.62
CA ASP A 47 -8.67 -21.28 -7.05
C ASP A 47 -8.67 -19.89 -7.69
N ARG A 48 -8.01 -19.76 -8.85
CA ARG A 48 -7.96 -18.50 -9.61
C ARG A 48 -9.37 -18.03 -10.00
N ALA A 49 -10.30 -18.95 -10.24
CA ALA A 49 -11.69 -18.63 -10.56
C ALA A 49 -12.42 -17.87 -9.44
N LEU A 50 -11.94 -17.94 -8.19
CA LEU A 50 -12.50 -17.18 -7.07
C LEU A 50 -12.25 -15.67 -7.18
N PHE A 51 -11.34 -15.26 -8.07
CA PHE A 51 -11.08 -13.85 -8.40
C PHE A 51 -11.94 -13.34 -9.55
N GLY A 52 -13.00 -14.08 -9.88
CA GLY A 52 -13.91 -13.72 -10.95
C GLY A 52 -13.31 -13.95 -12.34
N GLN A 53 -13.97 -13.36 -13.33
CA GLN A 53 -13.55 -13.50 -14.71
C GLN A 53 -12.22 -12.77 -14.95
N ALA A 54 -11.30 -13.47 -15.62
CA ALA A 54 -10.08 -12.86 -16.12
C ALA A 54 -10.40 -11.89 -17.26
N TRP A 55 -9.76 -10.71 -17.23
CA TRP A 55 -9.88 -9.68 -18.27
C TRP A 55 -11.32 -9.19 -18.42
N LEU A 56 -11.94 -8.82 -17.31
CA LEU A 56 -13.26 -8.22 -17.30
C LEU A 56 -13.18 -6.81 -17.90
N ASP A 57 -14.24 -6.34 -18.58
CA ASP A 57 -14.38 -4.92 -18.92
C ASP A 57 -14.97 -4.19 -17.70
N VAL A 58 -14.10 -3.79 -16.77
CA VAL A 58 -14.51 -3.23 -15.47
C VAL A 58 -14.97 -1.79 -15.54
N ASP A 59 -14.44 -1.01 -16.49
CA ASP A 59 -14.80 0.40 -16.69
C ASP A 59 -15.93 0.58 -17.73
N ARG A 60 -16.33 -0.53 -18.40
CA ARG A 60 -17.39 -0.59 -19.41
C ARG A 60 -17.08 0.28 -20.62
N ASN A 61 -15.80 0.42 -20.96
CA ASN A 61 -15.36 1.18 -22.12
C ASN A 61 -15.45 0.36 -23.44
N GLY A 62 -15.80 -0.93 -23.36
CA GLY A 62 -15.87 -1.87 -24.48
C GLY A 62 -14.59 -2.70 -24.69
N CYS A 63 -13.60 -2.56 -23.81
CA CYS A 63 -12.34 -3.28 -23.83
C CYS A 63 -12.18 -4.16 -22.61
N ASP A 64 -11.65 -5.36 -22.83
CA ASP A 64 -11.19 -6.16 -21.70
C ASP A 64 -9.97 -5.50 -21.02
N THR A 65 -9.84 -5.74 -19.72
CA THR A 65 -8.74 -5.17 -18.92
C THR A 65 -7.34 -5.52 -19.48
N ARG A 66 -7.19 -6.63 -20.23
CA ARG A 66 -5.91 -6.96 -20.87
C ARG A 66 -5.57 -5.94 -21.94
N ASN A 67 -6.52 -5.63 -22.83
CA ASN A 67 -6.32 -4.65 -23.89
C ASN A 67 -6.17 -3.24 -23.33
N ASP A 68 -6.86 -2.89 -22.25
CA ASP A 68 -6.61 -1.62 -21.55
C ASP A 68 -5.18 -1.54 -21.00
N THR A 69 -4.71 -2.63 -20.38
CA THR A 69 -3.34 -2.69 -19.86
C THR A 69 -2.32 -2.60 -21.01
N LEU A 70 -2.55 -3.31 -22.11
CA LEU A 70 -1.68 -3.23 -23.29
C LEU A 70 -1.68 -1.82 -23.89
N LYS A 71 -2.85 -1.19 -24.01
CA LYS A 71 -2.97 0.18 -24.54
C LYS A 71 -2.28 1.20 -23.65
N ARG A 72 -2.29 1.00 -22.32
CA ARG A 72 -1.59 1.83 -21.35
C ARG A 72 -0.07 1.68 -21.46
N ASP A 73 0.41 0.44 -21.57
CA ASP A 73 1.83 0.11 -21.39
C ASP A 73 2.64 0.05 -22.69
N LEU A 74 1.99 -0.14 -23.84
CA LEU A 74 2.67 -0.22 -25.13
C LEU A 74 2.63 1.14 -25.84
N THR A 75 3.68 1.39 -26.62
CA THR A 75 3.78 2.54 -27.55
C THR A 75 3.70 2.05 -29.00
N GLY A 76 3.57 2.95 -29.97
CA GLY A 76 3.51 2.57 -31.40
C GLY A 76 2.36 1.62 -31.74
N LEU A 77 1.20 1.83 -31.10
CA LEU A 77 0.07 0.92 -31.14
C LEU A 77 -0.56 0.83 -32.53
N THR A 78 -0.95 -0.38 -32.91
CA THR A 78 -1.94 -0.63 -33.95
C THR A 78 -3.09 -1.46 -33.37
N PHE A 79 -4.29 -1.31 -33.93
CA PHE A 79 -5.49 -2.01 -33.48
C PHE A 79 -5.99 -2.96 -34.56
N THR A 80 -6.73 -4.02 -34.18
CA THR A 80 -7.25 -5.01 -35.15
C THR A 80 -8.31 -4.45 -36.09
N ASN A 81 -8.93 -3.34 -35.72
CA ASN A 81 -9.96 -2.65 -36.48
C ASN A 81 -9.96 -1.15 -36.11
N SER A 82 -10.91 -0.39 -36.67
CA SER A 82 -11.04 1.05 -36.42
C SER A 82 -11.46 1.43 -34.99
N VAL A 83 -11.83 0.46 -34.15
CA VAL A 83 -12.17 0.69 -32.74
C VAL A 83 -10.88 0.56 -31.91
N PRO A 84 -10.42 1.64 -31.23
CA PRO A 84 -9.13 1.69 -30.54
C PRO A 84 -9.15 0.95 -29.20
N CYS A 85 -9.30 -0.37 -29.30
CA CYS A 85 -9.54 -1.27 -28.20
C CYS A 85 -8.65 -2.50 -28.30
N LYS A 86 -8.92 -3.39 -29.27
CA LYS A 86 -8.18 -4.64 -29.42
C LYS A 86 -6.80 -4.36 -30.03
N VAL A 87 -5.76 -4.37 -29.20
CA VAL A 87 -4.37 -4.08 -29.61
C VAL A 87 -3.86 -5.19 -30.52
N GLN A 88 -3.45 -4.86 -31.74
CA GLN A 88 -2.85 -5.78 -32.70
C GLN A 88 -1.32 -5.81 -32.57
N SER A 89 -0.68 -4.65 -32.41
CA SER A 89 0.77 -4.58 -32.19
C SER A 89 1.14 -3.36 -31.34
N GLY A 90 2.37 -3.37 -30.83
CA GLY A 90 2.98 -2.23 -30.16
C GLY A 90 4.38 -2.58 -29.66
N ILE A 91 5.01 -1.62 -29.00
CA ILE A 91 6.35 -1.75 -28.45
C ILE A 91 6.26 -1.60 -26.94
N LEU A 92 6.64 -2.65 -26.22
CA LEU A 92 6.75 -2.65 -24.76
C LEU A 92 8.20 -2.33 -24.39
N ALA A 93 8.43 -1.23 -23.69
CA ALA A 93 9.63 -1.05 -22.88
C ALA A 93 9.40 -1.79 -21.56
N ASP A 94 9.85 -3.06 -21.48
CA ASP A 94 9.50 -3.95 -20.37
C ASP A 94 10.15 -3.48 -19.07
N PRO A 95 9.36 -3.10 -18.05
CA PRO A 95 9.91 -2.60 -16.80
C PRO A 95 10.66 -3.67 -16.02
N TYR A 96 10.30 -4.95 -16.15
CA TYR A 96 10.89 -6.01 -15.33
C TYR A 96 12.30 -6.39 -15.77
N THR A 97 12.56 -6.44 -17.08
CA THR A 97 13.86 -6.79 -17.65
C THR A 97 14.66 -5.58 -18.11
N GLY A 98 14.02 -4.43 -18.33
CA GLY A 98 14.65 -3.24 -18.94
C GLY A 98 14.91 -3.40 -20.44
N THR A 99 14.32 -4.40 -21.08
CA THR A 99 14.47 -4.67 -22.53
C THR A 99 13.26 -4.18 -23.31
N THR A 100 13.42 -4.05 -24.63
CA THR A 100 12.32 -3.69 -25.53
C THR A 100 11.76 -4.94 -26.22
N ILE A 101 10.44 -5.09 -26.19
CA ILE A 101 9.73 -6.22 -26.82
C ILE A 101 8.75 -5.68 -27.85
N ASN A 102 8.88 -6.15 -29.10
CA ASN A 102 7.90 -5.88 -30.15
C ASN A 102 6.74 -6.87 -30.01
N PHE A 103 5.59 -6.37 -29.54
CA PHE A 103 4.37 -7.14 -29.44
C PHE A 103 3.64 -7.16 -30.78
N LEU A 104 3.33 -8.36 -31.25
CA LEU A 104 2.43 -8.64 -32.36
C LEU A 104 1.47 -9.76 -31.95
N ARG A 105 0.18 -9.43 -31.87
CA ARG A 105 -0.87 -10.39 -31.56
C ARG A 105 -0.78 -11.57 -32.51
N GLY A 106 -0.63 -12.75 -31.92
CA GLY A 106 -0.50 -14.02 -32.63
C GLY A 106 0.31 -15.02 -31.82
N SER A 107 0.38 -16.26 -32.30
CA SER A 107 1.11 -17.35 -31.62
C SER A 107 2.58 -17.05 -31.36
N ALA A 108 3.21 -16.20 -32.17
CA ALA A 108 4.63 -15.90 -32.10
C ALA A 108 5.04 -15.04 -30.89
N THR A 109 4.27 -14.01 -30.54
CA THR A 109 4.68 -13.06 -29.49
C THR A 109 3.61 -12.74 -28.44
N SER A 110 2.37 -13.24 -28.59
CA SER A 110 1.33 -13.05 -27.57
C SER A 110 1.73 -13.63 -26.20
N THR A 111 2.55 -14.67 -26.18
CA THR A 111 3.10 -15.27 -24.94
C THR A 111 4.34 -14.55 -24.43
N ALA A 112 5.01 -13.79 -25.30
CA ALA A 112 6.19 -12.99 -24.94
C ALA A 112 5.80 -11.75 -24.12
N VAL A 113 4.59 -11.21 -24.31
CA VAL A 113 4.03 -10.16 -23.43
C VAL A 113 2.84 -10.71 -22.64
N GLN A 114 3.03 -10.82 -21.35
CA GLN A 114 1.99 -11.21 -20.40
C GLN A 114 1.52 -9.99 -19.62
N ILE A 115 0.32 -10.09 -19.03
CA ILE A 115 -0.11 -9.11 -18.04
C ILE A 115 0.06 -9.78 -16.67
N ASP A 116 1.01 -9.28 -15.89
CA ASP A 116 1.28 -9.73 -14.54
C ASP A 116 0.33 -9.08 -13.54
N HIS A 117 -0.04 -9.86 -12.53
CA HIS A 117 -0.58 -9.36 -11.27
C HIS A 117 0.60 -9.02 -10.36
N VAL A 118 0.95 -7.73 -10.25
CA VAL A 118 2.12 -7.23 -9.49
C VAL A 118 2.11 -7.78 -8.07
N VAL A 119 0.94 -7.85 -7.41
CA VAL A 119 0.66 -8.74 -6.29
C VAL A 119 -0.08 -9.97 -6.82
N ALA A 120 0.60 -11.13 -6.85
CA ALA A 120 0.05 -12.36 -7.41
C ALA A 120 -1.22 -12.82 -6.67
N LEU A 121 -2.19 -13.36 -7.41
CA LEU A 121 -3.48 -13.80 -6.83
C LEU A 121 -3.31 -14.87 -5.72
N SER A 122 -2.39 -15.81 -5.92
CA SER A 122 -2.04 -16.86 -4.94
C SER A 122 -1.36 -16.29 -3.69
N ASP A 123 -0.51 -15.25 -3.86
CA ASP A 123 0.10 -14.56 -2.72
C ASP A 123 -0.96 -13.79 -1.92
N ALA A 124 -1.82 -13.05 -2.63
CA ALA A 124 -2.92 -12.31 -2.04
C ALA A 124 -3.89 -13.22 -1.26
N TRP A 125 -4.19 -14.42 -1.77
CA TRP A 125 -5.01 -15.41 -1.07
C TRP A 125 -4.44 -15.76 0.31
N GLN A 126 -3.14 -16.01 0.39
CA GLN A 126 -2.43 -16.33 1.63
C GLN A 126 -2.23 -15.10 2.53
N LYS A 127 -2.56 -13.90 2.04
CA LYS A 127 -2.31 -12.62 2.72
C LYS A 127 -3.54 -11.71 2.85
N GLY A 128 -4.74 -12.30 2.78
CA GLY A 128 -5.99 -11.63 3.14
C GLY A 128 -7.11 -11.71 2.11
N ALA A 129 -6.82 -12.08 0.86
CA ALA A 129 -7.86 -12.15 -0.17
C ALA A 129 -8.93 -13.24 0.09
N GLN A 130 -8.65 -14.20 0.98
CA GLN A 130 -9.63 -15.14 1.53
C GLN A 130 -10.81 -14.44 2.24
N GLN A 131 -10.57 -13.28 2.83
CA GLN A 131 -11.56 -12.52 3.61
C GLN A 131 -12.32 -11.49 2.75
N LEU A 132 -11.87 -11.28 1.51
CA LEU A 132 -12.54 -10.39 0.57
C LEU A 132 -13.83 -11.02 0.05
N THR A 133 -14.79 -10.17 -0.31
CA THR A 133 -15.95 -10.63 -1.07
C THR A 133 -15.52 -11.03 -2.49
N THR A 134 -16.38 -11.74 -3.21
CA THR A 134 -16.11 -12.13 -4.60
C THR A 134 -15.95 -10.89 -5.50
N GLU A 135 -16.71 -9.84 -5.25
CA GLU A 135 -16.66 -8.57 -5.98
C GLU A 135 -15.32 -7.86 -5.71
N GLN A 136 -14.84 -7.86 -4.46
CA GLN A 136 -13.55 -7.27 -4.10
C GLN A 136 -12.36 -8.05 -4.68
N ARG A 137 -12.42 -9.39 -4.72
CA ARG A 137 -11.41 -10.19 -5.42
C ARG A 137 -11.43 -9.95 -6.94
N THR A 138 -12.61 -9.76 -7.51
CA THR A 138 -12.78 -9.40 -8.92
C THR A 138 -12.18 -8.02 -9.20
N ALA A 139 -12.40 -7.05 -8.32
CA ALA A 139 -11.75 -5.73 -8.38
C ALA A 139 -10.22 -5.87 -8.31
N PHE A 140 -9.70 -6.61 -7.33
CA PHE A 140 -8.27 -6.86 -7.17
C PHE A 140 -7.60 -7.46 -8.42
N ALA A 141 -8.28 -8.39 -9.09
CA ALA A 141 -7.75 -9.06 -10.27
C ALA A 141 -7.82 -8.21 -11.54
N ASN A 142 -8.63 -7.15 -11.57
CA ASN A 142 -8.81 -6.28 -12.72
C ASN A 142 -8.35 -4.83 -12.46
N ASP A 143 -7.75 -4.55 -11.29
CA ASP A 143 -7.25 -3.24 -10.93
C ASP A 143 -6.04 -2.85 -11.80
N PRO A 144 -6.07 -1.73 -12.54
CA PRO A 144 -4.92 -1.26 -13.28
C PRO A 144 -3.66 -1.07 -12.42
N LEU A 145 -3.77 -0.75 -11.12
CA LEU A 145 -2.62 -0.71 -10.21
C LEU A 145 -2.06 -2.09 -9.86
N ASN A 146 -2.81 -3.16 -10.05
CA ASN A 146 -2.29 -4.51 -9.87
C ASN A 146 -1.84 -5.16 -11.19
N LEU A 147 -2.05 -4.52 -12.35
CA LEU A 147 -1.80 -5.14 -13.67
C LEU A 147 -0.68 -4.47 -14.46
N GLN A 148 0.31 -5.23 -14.91
CA GLN A 148 1.47 -4.74 -15.67
C GLN A 148 1.74 -5.58 -16.92
N ALA A 149 1.83 -4.98 -18.10
CA ALA A 149 2.39 -5.65 -19.26
C ALA A 149 3.89 -5.88 -19.07
N THR A 150 4.34 -7.13 -19.21
CA THR A 150 5.74 -7.49 -18.97
C THR A 150 6.20 -8.71 -19.79
N ASP A 151 7.51 -8.95 -19.82
CA ASP A 151 8.13 -10.15 -20.38
C ASP A 151 7.55 -11.44 -19.78
N GLY A 152 7.04 -12.31 -20.66
CA GLY A 152 6.36 -13.55 -20.27
C GLY A 152 7.23 -14.52 -19.49
N PRO A 153 8.43 -14.91 -19.96
CA PRO A 153 9.35 -15.76 -19.21
C PRO A 153 9.71 -15.21 -17.82
N THR A 154 9.92 -13.90 -17.70
CA THR A 154 10.23 -13.24 -16.43
C THR A 154 9.03 -13.29 -15.48
N ASN A 155 7.82 -13.05 -15.99
CA ASN A 155 6.59 -13.21 -15.21
C ASN A 155 6.36 -14.66 -14.75
N MET A 156 6.64 -15.65 -15.60
CA MET A 156 6.55 -17.06 -15.21
C MET A 156 7.54 -17.42 -14.10
N LYS A 157 8.76 -16.83 -14.11
CA LYS A 157 9.75 -17.01 -13.04
C LYS A 157 9.32 -16.36 -11.73
N LYS A 158 8.59 -15.24 -11.78
CA LYS A 158 8.03 -14.58 -10.58
C LYS A 158 7.05 -15.51 -9.85
N GLY A 159 6.18 -16.20 -10.59
CA GLY A 159 5.19 -17.10 -10.01
C GLY A 159 4.28 -16.40 -8.99
N ASP A 160 4.16 -16.96 -7.78
CA ASP A 160 3.47 -16.34 -6.64
C ASP A 160 4.43 -15.74 -5.60
N GLY A 161 5.65 -15.39 -6.01
CA GLY A 161 6.64 -14.74 -5.17
C GLY A 161 6.22 -13.34 -4.73
N ASP A 162 6.48 -13.03 -3.46
CA ASP A 162 6.38 -11.69 -2.89
C ASP A 162 7.71 -10.93 -3.00
N ALA A 163 7.76 -9.67 -2.52
CA ALA A 163 8.98 -8.85 -2.58
C ALA A 163 10.19 -9.45 -1.84
N ALA A 164 9.98 -10.36 -0.89
CA ALA A 164 11.08 -11.07 -0.23
C ALA A 164 11.64 -12.21 -1.09
N THR A 165 10.77 -12.84 -1.88
CA THR A 165 11.12 -14.03 -2.67
C THR A 165 11.58 -13.68 -4.08
N TRP A 166 11.02 -12.63 -4.66
CA TRP A 166 11.30 -12.23 -6.03
C TRP A 166 11.19 -10.71 -6.22
N LEU A 167 12.18 -10.13 -6.90
CA LEU A 167 12.18 -8.75 -7.36
C LEU A 167 12.56 -8.73 -8.84
N PRO A 168 12.07 -7.75 -9.62
CA PRO A 168 12.45 -7.59 -11.01
C PRO A 168 13.97 -7.58 -11.21
N PRO A 169 14.49 -8.27 -12.25
CA PRO A 169 15.91 -8.21 -12.62
C PRO A 169 16.41 -6.77 -12.86
N ASN A 170 15.57 -5.94 -13.49
CA ASN A 170 15.82 -4.52 -13.66
C ASN A 170 15.78 -3.80 -12.31
N LYS A 171 16.96 -3.51 -11.75
CA LYS A 171 17.07 -2.86 -10.43
C LYS A 171 16.46 -1.44 -10.42
N GLY A 172 16.55 -0.72 -11.53
CA GLY A 172 16.01 0.66 -11.62
C GLY A 172 14.50 0.73 -11.42
N PHE A 173 13.79 -0.37 -11.67
CA PHE A 173 12.33 -0.45 -11.54
C PHE A 173 11.86 -0.92 -10.15
N ARG A 174 12.77 -1.35 -9.26
CA ARG A 174 12.38 -1.98 -7.99
C ARG A 174 11.65 -1.04 -7.03
N CYS A 175 11.99 0.24 -7.04
CA CYS A 175 11.30 1.26 -6.25
C CYS A 175 9.81 1.34 -6.61
N GLU A 176 9.52 1.49 -7.91
CA GLU A 176 8.16 1.56 -8.44
C GLU A 176 7.41 0.25 -8.20
N TYR A 177 8.05 -0.90 -8.44
CA TYR A 177 7.48 -2.22 -8.20
C TYR A 177 7.03 -2.40 -6.75
N VAL A 178 7.91 -2.10 -5.78
CA VAL A 178 7.60 -2.24 -4.35
C VAL A 178 6.53 -1.24 -3.92
N ALA A 179 6.66 0.04 -4.30
CA ALA A 179 5.67 1.06 -3.97
C ALA A 179 4.27 0.68 -4.47
N ARG A 180 4.20 0.13 -5.68
CA ARG A 180 2.95 -0.36 -6.28
C ARG A 180 2.36 -1.55 -5.53
N GLN A 181 3.18 -2.52 -5.12
CA GLN A 181 2.71 -3.62 -4.27
C GLN A 181 2.13 -3.11 -2.95
N ILE A 182 2.76 -2.10 -2.34
CA ILE A 182 2.29 -1.49 -1.08
C ILE A 182 0.93 -0.81 -1.28
N SER A 183 0.76 0.01 -2.33
CA SER A 183 -0.53 0.61 -2.68
C SER A 183 -1.62 -0.44 -2.84
N VAL A 184 -1.35 -1.48 -3.64
CA VAL A 184 -2.32 -2.57 -3.86
C VAL A 184 -2.67 -3.27 -2.55
N LYS A 185 -1.68 -3.62 -1.72
CA LYS A 185 -1.95 -4.30 -0.44
C LYS A 185 -2.76 -3.42 0.51
N ALA A 186 -2.47 -2.12 0.58
CA ALA A 186 -3.22 -1.17 1.39
C ALA A 186 -4.70 -1.10 0.94
N THR A 187 -4.94 -0.90 -0.35
CA THR A 187 -6.28 -0.75 -0.92
C THR A 187 -7.14 -2.00 -0.72
N TYR A 188 -6.54 -3.18 -0.82
CA TYR A 188 -7.26 -4.45 -0.67
C TYR A 188 -7.18 -5.05 0.74
N SER A 189 -6.73 -4.27 1.73
CA SER A 189 -6.61 -4.71 3.12
C SER A 189 -5.82 -6.01 3.30
N LEU A 190 -4.81 -6.21 2.45
CA LEU A 190 -3.90 -7.34 2.53
C LEU A 190 -2.78 -7.03 3.52
N TRP A 191 -2.20 -8.07 4.09
CA TRP A 191 -1.02 -7.94 4.97
C TRP A 191 0.27 -8.33 4.25
N VAL A 192 1.39 -8.04 4.89
CA VAL A 192 2.73 -8.49 4.49
C VAL A 192 3.27 -9.46 5.53
N THR A 193 4.20 -10.31 5.12
CA THR A 193 5.03 -11.04 6.09
C THR A 193 6.13 -10.12 6.62
N GLN A 194 6.75 -10.47 7.74
CA GLN A 194 7.90 -9.71 8.25
C GLN A 194 9.02 -9.64 7.19
N ALA A 195 9.36 -10.78 6.57
CA ALA A 195 10.39 -10.83 5.54
C ALA A 195 10.06 -9.95 4.32
N GLU A 196 8.79 -9.94 3.90
CA GLU A 196 8.31 -9.09 2.81
C GLU A 196 8.39 -7.61 3.19
N HIS A 197 7.91 -7.25 4.38
CA HIS A 197 7.99 -5.88 4.91
C HIS A 197 9.43 -5.38 4.91
N ASP A 198 10.35 -6.18 5.46
CA ASP A 198 11.76 -5.79 5.55
C ASP A 198 12.42 -5.70 4.17
N ALA A 199 12.04 -6.58 3.22
CA ALA A 199 12.52 -6.49 1.84
C ALA A 199 12.02 -5.22 1.16
N MET A 200 10.75 -4.88 1.32
CA MET A 200 10.17 -3.65 0.78
C MET A 200 10.84 -2.41 1.39
N ALA A 201 11.01 -2.37 2.71
CA ALA A 201 11.67 -1.27 3.41
C ALA A 201 13.13 -1.08 2.96
N ARG A 202 13.89 -2.18 2.79
CA ARG A 202 15.27 -2.12 2.28
C ARG A 202 15.34 -1.55 0.88
N ILE A 203 14.45 -1.96 -0.02
CA ILE A 203 14.41 -1.40 -1.38
C ILE A 203 14.09 0.10 -1.33
N LEU A 204 13.07 0.48 -0.56
CA LEU A 204 12.62 1.87 -0.48
C LEU A 204 13.63 2.80 0.21
N ALA A 205 14.51 2.29 1.08
CA ALA A 205 15.57 3.08 1.69
C ALA A 205 16.51 3.73 0.65
N ASP A 206 16.69 3.08 -0.50
CA ASP A 206 17.49 3.59 -1.62
C ASP A 206 16.68 4.45 -2.61
N CYS A 207 15.36 4.59 -2.38
CA CYS A 207 14.43 5.29 -3.27
C CYS A 207 14.05 6.63 -2.64
N SER A 208 14.73 7.71 -3.04
CA SER A 208 14.51 9.06 -2.49
C SER A 208 13.02 9.49 -2.52
N GLY A 209 12.34 9.40 -1.37
CA GLY A 209 10.95 9.86 -1.20
C GLY A 209 9.94 9.17 -2.13
N GLN A 210 10.15 7.90 -2.50
CA GLN A 210 9.27 7.18 -3.40
C GLN A 210 7.80 7.26 -2.95
N LEU A 211 6.95 7.77 -3.84
CA LEU A 211 5.52 7.88 -3.59
C LEU A 211 4.80 6.55 -3.84
N ALA A 212 3.73 6.31 -3.07
CA ALA A 212 2.78 5.25 -3.32
C ALA A 212 1.87 5.66 -4.50
N PRO A 213 1.84 4.91 -5.61
CA PRO A 213 1.00 5.25 -6.76
C PRO A 213 -0.49 5.07 -6.46
N THR A 214 -1.32 5.88 -7.13
CA THR A 214 -2.78 5.76 -7.16
C THR A 214 -3.29 5.90 -8.61
N ASN A 215 -4.36 5.20 -8.97
CA ASN A 215 -5.08 5.34 -10.24
C ASN A 215 -6.34 6.19 -10.10
N GLU A 216 -6.63 6.70 -8.89
CA GLU A 216 -7.66 7.71 -8.71
C GLU A 216 -7.22 8.99 -9.43
N LYS A 217 -8.18 9.75 -9.97
CA LYS A 217 -7.87 11.04 -10.57
C LYS A 217 -7.43 12.00 -9.46
N PRO A 218 -6.38 12.84 -9.68
CA PRO A 218 -6.05 13.91 -8.76
C PRO A 218 -7.30 14.68 -8.38
N PRO A 219 -7.54 14.98 -7.08
CA PRO A 219 -8.59 15.90 -6.72
C PRO A 219 -8.31 17.17 -7.52
N VAL A 220 -9.25 17.54 -8.38
CA VAL A 220 -9.17 18.81 -9.09
C VAL A 220 -9.26 19.85 -7.99
N VAL A 221 -8.13 20.46 -7.64
CA VAL A 221 -8.12 21.60 -6.74
C VAL A 221 -8.93 22.66 -7.48
N ALA A 222 -10.18 22.85 -7.03
CA ALA A 222 -10.99 23.95 -7.54
C ALA A 222 -10.16 25.22 -7.34
N PRO A 223 -10.01 26.08 -8.37
CA PRO A 223 -9.40 27.39 -8.18
C PRO A 223 -10.02 28.01 -6.93
N PRO A 224 -9.24 28.66 -6.04
CA PRO A 224 -9.81 29.34 -4.90
C PRO A 224 -10.97 30.19 -5.41
N ALA A 225 -12.16 30.01 -4.81
CA ALA A 225 -13.33 30.77 -5.20
C ALA A 225 -12.91 32.26 -5.23
N PRO A 226 -13.32 33.03 -6.26
CA PRO A 226 -13.05 34.47 -6.28
C PRO A 226 -13.45 35.02 -4.92
N VAL A 227 -12.50 35.64 -4.22
CA VAL A 227 -12.79 36.29 -2.95
C VAL A 227 -13.86 37.33 -3.27
N ALA A 228 -15.10 37.08 -2.85
CA ALA A 228 -16.15 38.08 -2.96
C ALA A 228 -15.62 39.35 -2.27
N PRO A 229 -15.77 40.54 -2.88
CA PRO A 229 -15.35 41.78 -2.23
C PRO A 229 -15.99 41.81 -0.84
N GLN A 230 -15.15 41.80 0.21
CA GLN A 230 -15.65 42.08 1.54
C GLN A 230 -16.34 43.45 1.46
N PRO A 231 -17.60 43.58 1.91
CA PRO A 231 -18.24 44.89 1.95
C PRO A 231 -17.37 45.82 2.79
N ALA A 232 -17.10 47.01 2.26
CA ALA A 232 -16.34 48.03 2.95
C ALA A 232 -16.88 48.21 4.38
N PRO A 233 -16.01 48.35 5.40
CA PRO A 233 -16.47 48.56 6.76
C PRO A 233 -17.40 49.78 6.79
N ALA A 234 -18.61 49.59 7.33
CA ALA A 234 -19.55 50.68 7.53
C ALA A 234 -18.88 51.78 8.37
N PRO A 235 -19.15 53.07 8.07
CA PRO A 235 -18.58 54.17 8.84
C PRO A 235 -19.02 54.05 10.31
N VAL A 236 -18.05 53.85 11.19
CA VAL A 236 -18.26 53.80 12.63
C VAL A 236 -18.60 55.23 13.08
N ALA A 237 -19.76 55.41 13.71
CA ALA A 237 -20.16 56.67 14.32
C ALA A 237 -19.10 57.08 15.38
N PRO A 238 -18.77 58.38 15.50
CA PRO A 238 -17.75 58.83 16.45
C PRO A 238 -18.21 58.55 17.89
N ALA A 239 -17.44 57.70 18.59
CA ALA A 239 -17.60 57.48 20.01
C ALA A 239 -17.22 58.74 20.79
N ALA A 240 -18.07 59.10 21.77
CA ALA A 240 -17.83 60.22 22.66
C ALA A 240 -16.53 60.06 23.45
N VAL A 241 -15.77 61.16 23.55
CA VAL A 241 -14.50 61.23 24.29
C VAL A 241 -14.80 61.23 25.79
N ALA A 242 -14.39 60.17 26.50
CA ALA A 242 -14.36 60.15 27.96
C ALA A 242 -13.11 60.89 28.48
N PRO A 243 -13.19 61.59 29.63
CA PRO A 243 -12.09 62.41 30.14
C PRO A 243 -10.93 61.57 30.70
N ALA A 244 -9.73 62.16 30.65
CA ALA A 244 -8.46 61.53 30.99
C ALA A 244 -8.37 61.06 32.45
N PRO A 245 -7.81 59.87 32.73
CA PRO A 245 -7.58 59.42 34.10
C PRO A 245 -6.36 60.12 34.73
N ALA A 246 -6.45 60.32 36.05
CA ALA A 246 -5.44 60.90 36.93
C ALA A 246 -4.16 60.02 37.05
N PRO A 247 -3.04 60.56 37.56
CA PRO A 247 -1.75 59.87 37.55
C PRO A 247 -1.77 58.64 38.46
N ALA A 248 -1.35 57.49 37.93
CA ALA A 248 -1.21 56.25 38.67
C ALA A 248 -0.09 56.36 39.71
N VAL A 249 -0.41 56.00 40.96
CA VAL A 249 0.56 55.78 42.04
C VAL A 249 1.40 54.55 41.69
N VAL A 250 2.72 54.71 41.68
CA VAL A 250 3.67 53.63 41.43
C VAL A 250 3.67 52.70 42.64
N VAL A 251 3.11 51.49 42.47
CA VAL A 251 3.24 50.39 43.42
C VAL A 251 4.52 49.61 43.05
N PRO A 252 5.40 49.23 44.01
CA PRO A 252 6.64 48.55 43.66
C PRO A 252 6.36 47.15 43.10
N ALA A 253 7.13 46.78 42.08
CA ALA A 253 7.13 45.45 41.50
C ALA A 253 7.39 44.38 42.57
N PRO A 254 6.68 43.24 42.56
CA PRO A 254 6.98 42.14 43.45
C PRO A 254 8.32 41.51 43.05
N ALA A 255 9.12 41.15 44.05
CA ALA A 255 10.38 40.46 43.88
C ALA A 255 10.21 39.12 43.13
N PRO A 256 11.20 38.69 42.33
CA PRO A 256 11.13 37.44 41.59
C PRO A 256 11.08 36.27 42.58
N VAL A 257 9.96 35.54 42.56
CA VAL A 257 9.84 34.27 43.27
C VAL A 257 10.68 33.27 42.48
N ALA A 258 11.73 32.74 43.13
CA ALA A 258 12.53 31.65 42.60
C ALA A 258 11.61 30.47 42.24
N PRO A 259 11.80 29.82 41.08
CA PRO A 259 11.00 28.64 40.73
C PRO A 259 11.24 27.55 41.77
N ALA A 260 10.15 27.07 42.36
CA ALA A 260 10.16 25.86 43.16
C ALA A 260 10.76 24.70 42.33
N PRO A 261 11.55 23.80 42.93
CA PRO A 261 12.05 22.63 42.22
C PRO A 261 10.86 21.83 41.72
N VAL A 262 10.72 21.75 40.40
CA VAL A 262 9.75 20.88 39.75
C VAL A 262 10.22 19.46 40.06
N VAL A 263 9.56 18.83 41.04
CA VAL A 263 9.68 17.40 41.27
C VAL A 263 9.22 16.73 39.97
N PRO A 264 10.05 15.91 39.30
CA PRO A 264 9.61 15.22 38.11
C PRO A 264 8.42 14.35 38.47
N ALA A 265 7.33 14.51 37.72
CA ALA A 265 6.23 13.56 37.71
C ALA A 265 6.80 12.14 37.51
N PRO A 266 6.31 11.12 38.23
CA PRO A 266 6.89 9.78 38.13
C PRO A 266 6.74 9.31 36.70
N ALA A 267 7.88 9.10 36.04
CA ALA A 267 7.93 8.30 34.84
C ALA A 267 7.26 6.96 35.19
N SER A 268 6.26 6.57 34.40
CA SER A 268 5.80 5.18 34.41
C SER A 268 7.03 4.31 34.17
N ALA A 269 7.44 3.59 35.21
CA ALA A 269 8.56 2.68 35.15
C ALA A 269 8.35 1.74 33.97
N ALA A 270 9.33 1.67 33.07
CA ALA A 270 9.47 0.51 32.20
C ALA A 270 9.39 -0.74 33.10
N PRO A 271 8.63 -1.78 32.72
CA PRO A 271 8.56 -2.97 33.54
C PRO A 271 9.98 -3.48 33.76
N ALA A 272 10.35 -3.64 35.03
CA ALA A 272 11.61 -4.26 35.41
C ALA A 272 11.76 -5.57 34.62
N ALA A 273 12.94 -5.79 34.04
CA ALA A 273 13.25 -6.97 33.24
C ALA A 273 12.67 -8.23 33.89
N ALA A 274 11.65 -8.82 33.25
CA ALA A 274 10.90 -9.93 33.83
C ALA A 274 11.80 -11.17 33.84
N TYR A 275 12.52 -11.41 34.94
CA TYR A 275 13.30 -12.62 35.11
C TYR A 275 12.37 -13.77 35.51
N TYR A 276 12.22 -14.76 34.64
CA TYR A 276 11.46 -15.97 34.93
C TYR A 276 12.39 -17.10 35.37
N ALA A 277 12.18 -17.63 36.58
CA ALA A 277 12.99 -18.72 37.13
C ALA A 277 12.89 -20.04 36.33
N ASN A 278 11.78 -20.26 35.61
CA ASN A 278 11.54 -21.39 34.69
C ASN A 278 10.34 -21.10 33.79
N CYS A 279 10.06 -21.99 32.83
CA CYS A 279 8.96 -21.82 31.88
C CYS A 279 7.56 -21.86 32.51
N SER A 280 7.38 -22.56 33.64
CA SER A 280 6.10 -22.53 34.36
C SER A 280 5.81 -21.14 34.92
N ALA A 281 6.82 -20.44 35.45
CA ALA A 281 6.66 -19.06 35.93
C ALA A 281 6.37 -18.09 34.77
N ALA A 282 7.01 -18.27 33.61
CA ALA A 282 6.73 -17.49 32.41
C ALA A 282 5.28 -17.66 31.91
N LYS A 283 4.79 -18.90 31.88
CA LYS A 283 3.40 -19.21 31.50
C LYS A 283 2.37 -18.68 32.49
N ALA A 284 2.61 -18.84 33.79
CA ALA A 284 1.73 -18.32 34.84
C ALA A 284 1.60 -16.78 34.78
N ALA A 285 2.66 -16.11 34.34
CA ALA A 285 2.67 -14.66 34.09
C ALA A 285 2.10 -14.27 32.70
N GLY A 286 1.66 -15.23 31.88
CA GLY A 286 1.13 -14.98 30.53
C GLY A 286 2.18 -14.53 29.51
N ALA A 287 3.46 -14.77 29.78
CA ALA A 287 4.56 -14.28 28.96
C ALA A 287 5.09 -15.29 27.93
N ALA A 288 4.68 -16.57 28.02
CA ALA A 288 5.12 -17.60 27.08
C ALA A 288 4.19 -17.72 25.86
N PRO A 289 4.72 -18.02 24.66
CA PRO A 289 6.14 -18.21 24.33
C PRO A 289 6.94 -16.90 24.31
N ILE A 290 8.20 -16.94 24.76
CA ILE A 290 9.09 -15.77 24.82
C ILE A 290 10.13 -15.87 23.71
N TYR A 291 10.21 -14.88 22.83
CA TYR A 291 11.12 -14.88 21.68
C TYR A 291 12.47 -14.20 21.99
N ALA A 292 13.54 -14.62 21.31
CA ALA A 292 14.87 -14.02 21.41
C ALA A 292 14.81 -12.50 21.20
N GLY A 293 15.37 -11.75 22.15
CA GLY A 293 15.34 -10.28 22.16
C GLY A 293 14.14 -9.67 22.89
N GLN A 294 13.15 -10.46 23.32
CA GLN A 294 12.07 -9.97 24.19
C GLN A 294 12.50 -9.92 25.66
N ALA A 295 11.86 -9.03 26.42
CA ALA A 295 12.06 -8.93 27.86
C ALA A 295 11.69 -10.26 28.55
N GLY A 296 12.67 -10.85 29.25
CA GLY A 296 12.52 -12.14 29.92
C GLY A 296 12.98 -13.36 29.12
N TYR A 297 13.44 -13.17 27.88
CA TYR A 297 14.13 -14.22 27.14
C TYR A 297 15.50 -14.53 27.78
N ARG A 298 15.81 -15.81 27.93
CA ARG A 298 17.15 -16.28 28.28
C ARG A 298 17.39 -17.64 27.62
N ALA A 299 18.60 -17.86 27.11
CA ALA A 299 18.99 -19.13 26.48
C ALA A 299 18.74 -20.36 27.38
N ALA A 300 18.79 -20.19 28.70
CA ALA A 300 18.48 -21.27 29.65
C ALA A 300 16.98 -21.66 29.74
N LEU A 301 16.07 -20.90 29.10
CA LEU A 301 14.65 -21.24 28.95
C LEU A 301 14.33 -21.78 27.54
N ASP A 302 15.29 -21.69 26.63
CA ASP A 302 15.21 -22.10 25.23
C ASP A 302 15.98 -23.43 25.10
N ARG A 303 15.25 -24.53 25.23
CA ARG A 303 15.84 -25.86 25.44
C ARG A 303 16.55 -26.38 24.20
N ASP A 304 16.06 -26.02 23.02
CA ASP A 304 16.56 -26.42 21.72
C ASP A 304 17.32 -25.32 20.98
N SER A 305 17.39 -24.12 21.58
CA SER A 305 18.19 -22.98 21.10
C SER A 305 17.76 -22.46 19.73
N ASP A 306 16.45 -22.52 19.45
CA ASP A 306 15.85 -22.10 18.19
C ASP A 306 15.44 -20.62 18.19
N GLY A 307 15.53 -19.95 19.34
CA GLY A 307 15.13 -18.56 19.55
C GLY A 307 13.75 -18.40 20.17
N VAL A 308 13.08 -19.48 20.59
CA VAL A 308 11.75 -19.47 21.22
C VAL A 308 11.79 -20.19 22.58
N ALA A 309 11.88 -19.41 23.65
CA ALA A 309 11.82 -19.95 25.00
C ALA A 309 10.38 -20.33 25.42
N CYS A 310 10.24 -21.46 26.12
CA CYS A 310 9.00 -21.91 26.77
C CYS A 310 7.81 -22.20 25.84
N GLU A 311 8.09 -22.74 24.65
CA GLU A 311 7.09 -23.17 23.66
C GLU A 311 6.20 -24.37 24.07
N SER A 312 6.64 -25.18 25.06
CA SER A 312 5.95 -26.40 25.52
C SER A 312 5.56 -26.38 26.98
#